data_AF-A0AAV8ZR54-F1
#
_entry.id   AF-A0AAV8ZR54-F1
#
_cell.length_a   1.000
_cell.length_b   1.000
_cell.length_c   1.000
_cell.angle_alpha   90.00
_cell.angle_beta   90.00
_cell.angle_gamma   90.00
#
_symmetry.space_group_name_H-M   'P 1'
#
loop_
_entity.id
_entity.type
_entity.pdbx_description
1 polymer ?
#
loop_
_entity_poly.entity_id
_entity_poly.type
_entity_poly.pdbx_seq_one_letter_code
_entity_poly.pdbx_strand_id
1 'polypeptide(L)'
;MPHIQRSNILKMIKDQAPEDRKINAFPGPYKLECTPYHKLDFNKVTYRKCLEENKNTAASWFKLCKVIIIGDVSVGKTCIVNRALCYILVIVVVFDLNNMDSLSHSKTWLHEALSSSSSTCPFIFLVGSKLDLLKKYAYKNMEINAMNVAKKLNAEYWAISSKTGKNINNLFYRIAALTFDDSIKNELQLKQKVEIGTELI
;
A
#
# COMPACT_ATOMS: atom_id res chain seq x y z
N MET A 1 -37.64 0.55 -15.91
CA MET A 1 -36.68 -0.53 -15.59
C MET A 1 -35.45 0.10 -14.95
N PRO A 2 -35.22 0.02 -13.63
CA PRO A 2 -34.09 0.69 -13.02
C PRO A 2 -32.79 -0.08 -13.29
N HIS A 3 -31.81 0.60 -13.89
CA HIS A 3 -30.44 0.15 -14.05
C HIS A 3 -29.74 0.14 -12.68
N ILE A 4 -29.70 -1.02 -12.03
CA ILE A 4 -28.93 -1.22 -10.79
C ILE A 4 -27.44 -1.19 -11.16
N GLN A 5 -26.73 -0.14 -10.73
CA GLN A 5 -25.27 -0.10 -10.67
C GLN A 5 -24.79 -1.34 -9.88
N ARG A 6 -24.35 -2.37 -10.59
CA ARG A 6 -23.71 -3.55 -9.98
C ARG A 6 -22.52 -3.07 -9.15
N SER A 7 -22.62 -3.25 -7.84
CA SER A 7 -21.62 -2.80 -6.87
C SER A 7 -20.24 -3.36 -7.25
N ASN A 8 -19.18 -2.56 -7.05
CA ASN A 8 -17.80 -3.01 -7.26
C ASN A 8 -17.47 -4.26 -6.40
N ILE A 9 -18.26 -4.52 -5.35
CA ILE A 9 -18.20 -5.69 -4.50
C ILE A 9 -18.42 -6.98 -5.30
N LEU A 10 -19.44 -7.04 -6.14
CA LEU A 10 -19.70 -8.21 -7.00
C LEU A 10 -18.56 -8.47 -8.02
N LYS A 11 -17.87 -7.43 -8.49
CA LYS A 11 -16.69 -7.59 -9.36
C LYS A 11 -15.49 -8.22 -8.64
N MET A 12 -15.41 -8.12 -7.30
CA MET A 12 -14.36 -8.75 -6.50
C MET A 12 -14.69 -10.20 -6.10
N ILE A 13 -15.92 -10.67 -6.33
CA ILE A 13 -16.37 -12.02 -5.99
C ILE A 13 -16.21 -13.00 -7.17
N LYS A 14 -15.67 -12.55 -8.31
CA LYS A 14 -15.38 -13.46 -9.44
C LYS A 14 -14.24 -14.41 -9.07
N ASP A 15 -14.36 -15.68 -9.44
CA ASP A 15 -13.37 -16.75 -9.19
C ASP A 15 -11.98 -16.48 -9.78
N GLN A 16 -11.87 -15.52 -10.70
CA GLN A 16 -10.60 -15.07 -11.26
C GLN A 16 -10.49 -13.56 -11.19
N ALA A 17 -9.39 -13.09 -10.60
CA ALA A 17 -8.99 -11.69 -10.68
C ALA A 17 -8.72 -11.31 -12.16
N PRO A 18 -9.14 -10.11 -12.61
CA PRO A 18 -8.70 -9.55 -13.89
C PRO A 18 -7.17 -9.55 -14.04
N GLU A 19 -6.65 -9.70 -15.26
CA GLU A 19 -5.19 -9.78 -15.52
C GLU A 19 -4.42 -8.56 -14.98
N ASP A 20 -5.02 -7.36 -15.08
CA ASP A 20 -4.49 -6.10 -14.53
C ASP A 20 -4.53 -6.04 -12.99
N ARG A 21 -4.92 -7.12 -12.31
CA ARG A 21 -4.99 -7.23 -10.85
C ARG A 21 -4.32 -8.49 -10.33
N LYS A 22 -3.61 -9.22 -11.19
CA LYS A 22 -2.82 -10.40 -10.80
C LYS A 22 -1.39 -9.97 -10.50
N ILE A 23 -0.90 -10.33 -9.30
CA ILE A 23 0.49 -10.14 -8.90
C ILE A 23 1.19 -11.49 -9.08
N ASN A 24 1.94 -11.64 -10.18
CA ASN A 24 2.62 -12.89 -10.51
C ASN A 24 4.05 -12.97 -9.93
N ALA A 25 4.61 -11.83 -9.54
CA ALA A 25 5.92 -11.71 -8.92
C ALA A 25 5.87 -10.59 -7.88
N PHE A 26 6.69 -10.71 -6.82
CA PHE A 26 6.72 -9.70 -5.76
C PHE A 26 7.19 -8.34 -6.34
N PRO A 27 6.35 -7.29 -6.30
CA PRO A 27 6.68 -6.01 -6.90
C PRO A 27 7.82 -5.34 -6.13
N GLY A 28 8.87 -4.96 -6.85
CA GLY A 28 10.02 -4.25 -6.31
C GLY A 28 9.68 -2.83 -5.83
N PRO A 29 10.47 -2.26 -4.91
CA PRO A 29 10.35 -0.86 -4.52
C PRO A 29 10.70 0.08 -5.69
N TYR A 30 10.22 1.32 -5.65
CA TYR A 30 10.60 2.33 -6.65
C TYR A 30 12.12 2.56 -6.69
N LYS A 31 12.76 2.59 -5.51
CA LYS A 31 14.22 2.58 -5.34
C LYS A 31 14.61 1.68 -4.17
N LEU A 32 15.52 0.74 -4.43
CA LEU A 32 15.94 -0.27 -3.47
C LEU A 32 16.69 0.32 -2.27
N GLU A 33 17.51 1.36 -2.49
CA GLU A 33 18.36 1.99 -1.47
C GLU A 33 17.59 2.85 -0.45
N CYS A 34 16.29 3.08 -0.69
CA CYS A 34 15.49 4.03 0.06
C CYS A 34 14.20 3.42 0.62
N THR A 35 14.00 2.11 0.48
CA THR A 35 12.87 1.43 1.12
C THR A 35 13.27 0.87 2.49
N PRO A 36 12.46 1.09 3.54
CA PRO A 36 12.60 0.34 4.79
C PRO A 36 12.07 -1.10 4.66
N TYR A 37 11.42 -1.44 3.54
CA TYR A 37 10.82 -2.74 3.27
C TYR A 37 11.74 -3.59 2.40
N HIS A 38 12.78 -4.15 3.01
CA HIS A 38 13.82 -4.94 2.33
C HIS A 38 13.36 -6.32 1.81
N LYS A 39 12.08 -6.69 1.98
CA LYS A 39 11.55 -7.89 1.34
C LYS A 39 11.50 -7.69 -0.18
N LEU A 40 12.07 -8.66 -0.88
CA LEU A 40 12.08 -8.74 -2.34
C LEU A 40 11.28 -9.91 -2.89
N ASP A 41 10.73 -10.74 -2.01
CA ASP A 41 9.89 -11.88 -2.37
C ASP A 41 8.85 -12.16 -1.27
N PHE A 42 7.80 -12.89 -1.63
CA PHE A 42 6.84 -13.43 -0.67
C PHE A 42 7.56 -14.37 0.29
N ASN A 43 7.09 -14.43 1.55
CA ASN A 43 7.68 -15.38 2.48
C ASN A 43 7.40 -16.83 2.02
N LYS A 44 8.37 -17.74 2.20
CA LYS A 44 8.21 -19.17 1.86
C LYS A 44 6.96 -19.78 2.51
N VAL A 45 6.59 -19.31 3.70
CA VAL A 45 5.39 -19.77 4.40
C VAL A 45 4.11 -19.23 3.72
N THR A 46 4.12 -17.98 3.27
CA THR A 46 3.05 -17.39 2.44
C THR A 46 2.85 -18.22 1.17
N TYR A 47 3.95 -18.56 0.48
CA TYR A 47 3.93 -19.38 -0.73
C TYR A 47 3.35 -20.78 -0.49
N ARG A 48 3.79 -21.49 0.56
CA ARG A 48 3.27 -22.81 0.91
C ARG A 48 1.79 -22.79 1.24
N LYS A 49 1.35 -21.81 2.04
CA LYS A 49 -0.07 -21.65 2.40
C LYS A 49 -0.95 -21.39 1.18
N CYS A 50 -0.47 -20.57 0.23
CA CYS A 50 -1.18 -20.32 -1.04
C CYS A 50 -1.26 -21.57 -1.95
N LEU A 51 -0.32 -22.51 -1.83
CA LEU A 51 -0.34 -23.78 -2.57
C LEU A 51 -1.22 -24.85 -1.89
N GLU A 52 -1.28 -24.84 -0.56
CA GLU A 52 -1.99 -25.83 0.25
C GLU A 52 -3.50 -25.54 0.39
N GLU A 53 -3.93 -24.27 0.34
CA GLU A 53 -5.35 -23.91 0.48
C GLU A 53 -6.14 -24.00 -0.84
N ASN A 54 -7.26 -24.74 -0.81
CA ASN A 54 -8.25 -24.79 -1.88
C ASN A 54 -8.80 -23.39 -2.19
N LYS A 55 -8.97 -23.06 -3.48
CA LYS A 55 -9.46 -21.74 -3.98
C LYS A 55 -10.74 -21.23 -3.30
N ASN A 56 -11.53 -22.11 -2.70
CA ASN A 56 -12.80 -21.77 -2.03
C ASN A 56 -12.62 -21.23 -0.59
N THR A 57 -11.51 -21.51 0.09
CA THR A 57 -11.20 -20.92 1.41
C THR A 57 -10.63 -19.51 1.28
N ALA A 58 -10.30 -19.10 0.04
CA ALA A 58 -9.65 -17.85 -0.23
C ALA A 58 -10.48 -16.62 0.19
N ALA A 59 -11.80 -16.75 0.11
CA ALA A 59 -12.75 -15.72 0.53
C ALA A 59 -12.58 -15.30 2.01
N SER A 60 -12.10 -16.19 2.87
CA SER A 60 -11.92 -15.93 4.31
C SER A 60 -10.66 -15.11 4.63
N TRP A 61 -9.66 -15.05 3.73
CA TRP A 61 -8.41 -14.32 3.96
C TRP A 61 -8.41 -12.89 3.43
N PHE A 62 -9.45 -12.47 2.68
CA PHE A 62 -9.61 -11.08 2.24
C PHE A 62 -10.03 -10.15 3.41
N LYS A 63 -9.22 -10.22 4.47
CA LYS A 63 -8.66 -9.12 5.25
C LYS A 63 -8.56 -7.85 4.42
N LEU A 64 -9.60 -7.04 4.33
CA LEU A 64 -9.51 -5.78 3.62
C LEU A 64 -8.31 -4.95 4.22
N CYS A 65 -7.69 -4.01 3.48
CA CYS A 65 -6.73 -3.02 4.05
C CYS A 65 -7.27 -1.57 4.20
N LYS A 66 -6.96 -0.86 5.31
CA LYS A 66 -7.31 0.56 5.55
C LYS A 66 -6.17 1.47 5.07
N VAL A 67 -6.41 2.19 3.97
CA VAL A 67 -5.47 3.17 3.42
C VAL A 67 -5.90 4.58 3.81
N ILE A 68 -5.01 5.33 4.47
CA ILE A 68 -5.20 6.74 4.82
C ILE A 68 -4.34 7.59 3.87
N ILE A 69 -4.98 8.44 3.06
CA ILE A 69 -4.30 9.34 2.12
C ILE A 69 -4.39 10.78 2.65
N ILE A 70 -3.24 11.40 2.91
CA ILE A 70 -3.12 12.74 3.52
C ILE A 70 -2.13 13.61 2.74
N GLY A 71 -2.25 14.93 2.85
CA GLY A 71 -1.42 15.90 2.13
C GLY A 71 -2.14 17.23 1.87
N ASP A 72 -1.43 18.23 1.35
CA ASP A 72 -1.95 19.59 1.11
C ASP A 72 -3.12 19.63 0.11
N VAL A 73 -3.89 20.72 0.09
CA VAL A 73 -4.97 20.92 -0.89
C VAL A 73 -4.40 20.87 -2.32
N SER A 74 -5.14 20.30 -3.27
CA SER A 74 -4.75 20.22 -4.70
C SER A 74 -3.52 19.36 -5.05
N VAL A 75 -3.05 18.48 -4.16
CA VAL A 75 -2.02 17.45 -4.47
C VAL A 75 -2.60 16.21 -5.18
N GLY A 76 -3.89 16.21 -5.52
CA GLY A 76 -4.52 15.11 -6.26
C GLY A 76 -4.98 13.92 -5.40
N LYS A 77 -5.16 14.10 -4.08
CA LYS A 77 -5.66 13.06 -3.16
C LYS A 77 -6.94 12.38 -3.67
N THR A 78 -7.93 13.17 -4.11
CA THR A 78 -9.22 12.67 -4.63
C THR A 78 -9.07 11.76 -5.85
N CYS A 79 -8.04 12.00 -6.68
CA CYS A 79 -7.77 11.19 -7.86
C CYS A 79 -7.12 9.83 -7.53
N ILE A 80 -6.61 9.67 -6.30
CA ILE A 80 -5.85 8.49 -5.85
C ILE A 80 -6.76 7.51 -5.07
N VAL A 81 -7.96 7.91 -4.66
CA VAL A 81 -8.77 7.12 -3.73
C VAL A 81 -9.88 6.35 -4.44
N ASN A 82 -9.82 5.00 -4.42
CA ASN A 82 -11.02 4.19 -4.21
C ASN A 82 -10.71 2.80 -3.59
N ARG A 83 -11.49 2.51 -2.53
CA ARG A 83 -11.77 1.21 -1.85
C ARG A 83 -10.86 0.76 -0.69
N ALA A 84 -11.49 0.49 0.46
CA ALA A 84 -10.87 0.03 1.71
C ALA A 84 -11.81 -0.90 2.53
N LEU A 85 -11.22 -1.62 3.50
CA LEU A 85 -11.74 -2.10 4.82
C LEU A 85 -10.53 -2.75 5.58
N CYS A 86 -10.55 -3.16 6.86
CA CYS A 86 -9.62 -4.03 7.67
C CYS A 86 -8.04 -3.86 7.85
N TYR A 87 -7.52 -4.64 8.83
CA TYR A 87 -6.47 -4.47 9.87
C TYR A 87 -5.07 -3.91 9.60
N ILE A 88 -4.59 -3.85 8.36
CA ILE A 88 -3.25 -3.33 8.09
C ILE A 88 -3.37 -1.86 7.74
N LEU A 89 -2.76 -1.01 8.54
CA LEU A 89 -2.77 0.42 8.34
C LEU A 89 -1.69 0.79 7.31
N VAL A 90 -2.12 1.34 6.18
CA VAL A 90 -1.23 1.94 5.19
C VAL A 90 -1.46 3.44 5.20
N ILE A 91 -0.40 4.21 5.41
CA ILE A 91 -0.44 5.67 5.37
C ILE A 91 0.28 6.11 4.10
N VAL A 92 -0.42 6.83 3.24
CA VAL A 92 0.12 7.41 2.02
C VAL A 92 0.11 8.93 2.16
N VAL A 93 1.29 9.50 2.34
CA VAL A 93 1.48 10.94 2.42
C VAL A 93 1.82 11.48 1.04
N VAL A 94 0.96 12.32 0.49
CA VAL A 94 1.08 12.84 -0.87
C VAL A 94 1.54 14.28 -0.84
N PHE A 95 2.55 14.60 -1.64
CA PHE A 95 3.03 15.97 -1.88
C PHE A 95 3.07 16.26 -3.39
N ASP A 96 3.22 17.52 -3.75
CA ASP A 96 3.35 17.96 -5.15
C ASP A 96 4.84 18.07 -5.49
N LEU A 97 5.29 17.36 -6.52
CA LEU A 97 6.69 17.37 -6.95
C LEU A 97 7.16 18.75 -7.45
N ASN A 98 6.26 19.66 -7.78
CA ASN A 98 6.58 21.05 -8.14
C ASN A 98 6.58 22.01 -6.94
N ASN A 99 6.25 21.54 -5.72
CA ASN A 99 6.12 22.39 -4.54
C ASN A 99 6.91 21.83 -3.35
N MET A 100 8.03 22.48 -3.03
CA MET A 100 8.92 22.09 -1.94
C MET A 100 8.30 22.29 -0.54
N ASP A 101 7.40 23.26 -0.38
CA ASP A 101 6.69 23.48 0.88
C ASP A 101 5.77 22.30 1.19
N SER A 102 5.10 21.77 0.15
CA SER A 102 4.25 20.58 0.30
C SER A 102 5.03 19.33 0.73
N LEU A 103 6.31 19.21 0.31
CA LEU A 103 7.20 18.17 0.83
C LEU A 103 7.53 18.43 2.31
N SER A 104 7.75 19.68 2.70
CA SER A 104 8.10 20.02 4.09
C SER A 104 6.96 19.71 5.06
N HIS A 105 5.71 19.95 4.65
CA HIS A 105 4.50 19.65 5.44
C HIS A 105 4.22 18.14 5.59
N SER A 106 4.79 17.28 4.73
CA SER A 106 4.55 15.83 4.77
C SER A 106 4.83 15.19 6.15
N LYS A 107 5.79 15.75 6.90
CA LYS A 107 6.10 15.30 8.26
C LYS A 107 4.97 15.56 9.24
N THR A 108 4.40 16.76 9.19
CA THR A 108 3.27 17.17 10.03
C THR A 108 2.07 16.29 9.74
N TRP A 109 1.74 16.10 8.46
CA TRP A 109 0.66 15.22 8.04
C TRP A 109 0.84 13.79 8.57
N LEU A 110 2.04 13.23 8.45
CA LEU A 110 2.32 11.91 8.99
C LEU A 110 2.14 11.86 10.51
N HIS A 111 2.64 12.85 11.23
CA HIS A 111 2.53 12.91 12.68
C HIS A 111 1.07 12.98 13.14
N GLU A 112 0.23 13.77 12.47
CA GLU A 112 -1.20 13.84 12.74
C GLU A 112 -1.90 12.50 12.48
N ALA A 113 -1.57 11.84 11.36
CA ALA A 113 -2.15 10.54 11.03
C ALA A 113 -1.75 9.44 12.04
N LEU A 114 -0.49 9.43 12.47
CA LEU A 114 -0.01 8.51 13.52
C LEU A 114 -0.69 8.80 14.86
N SER A 115 -0.86 10.08 15.22
CA SER A 115 -1.51 10.49 16.47
C SER A 115 -2.99 10.07 16.55
N SER A 116 -3.65 9.87 15.41
CA SER A 116 -5.03 9.40 15.32
C SER A 116 -5.17 7.87 15.26
N SER A 117 -4.06 7.12 15.25
CA SER A 117 -4.05 5.66 15.12
C SER A 117 -3.51 4.99 16.39
N SER A 118 -4.32 4.16 17.06
CA SER A 118 -4.07 3.79 18.45
C SER A 118 -3.16 2.58 18.69
N SER A 119 -2.87 1.70 17.72
CA SER A 119 -2.22 0.40 18.07
C SER A 119 -1.51 -0.39 16.96
N THR A 120 -1.09 0.20 15.83
CA THR A 120 -0.45 -0.57 14.74
C THR A 120 0.78 0.14 14.17
N CYS A 121 1.84 -0.62 13.85
CA CYS A 121 2.97 -0.15 13.06
C CYS A 121 2.56 -0.09 11.57
N PRO A 122 2.34 1.11 10.98
CA PRO A 122 1.79 1.20 9.64
C PRO A 122 2.85 1.06 8.55
N PHE A 123 2.45 0.63 7.36
CA PHE A 123 3.26 0.83 6.16
C PHE A 123 3.09 2.28 5.71
N ILE A 124 4.18 3.03 5.61
CA ILE A 124 4.20 4.46 5.30
C ILE A 124 4.81 4.64 3.91
N PHE A 125 4.11 5.39 3.06
CA PHE A 125 4.54 5.75 1.72
C PHE A 125 4.55 7.26 1.56
N LEU A 126 5.64 7.81 1.06
CA LEU A 126 5.74 9.21 0.66
C LEU A 126 5.63 9.30 -0.86
N VAL A 127 4.56 9.92 -1.35
CA VAL A 127 4.19 9.93 -2.78
C VAL A 127 4.28 11.34 -3.34
N GLY A 128 5.24 11.56 -4.24
CA GLY A 128 5.33 12.78 -5.03
C GLY A 128 4.42 12.68 -6.25
N SER A 129 3.39 13.53 -6.30
CA SER A 129 2.42 13.63 -7.39
C SER A 129 2.81 14.65 -8.47
N LYS A 130 2.05 14.69 -9.57
CA LYS A 130 2.22 15.61 -10.71
C LYS A 130 3.58 15.52 -11.42
N LEU A 131 4.16 14.31 -11.47
CA LEU A 131 5.42 14.05 -12.17
C LEU A 131 5.42 14.53 -13.64
N ASP A 132 4.24 14.61 -14.28
CA ASP A 132 4.07 15.11 -15.64
C ASP A 132 4.38 16.60 -15.81
N LEU A 133 4.35 17.40 -14.74
CA LEU A 133 4.65 18.83 -14.78
C LEU A 133 6.13 19.15 -14.55
N LEU A 134 6.93 18.17 -14.13
CA LEU A 134 8.35 18.35 -13.89
C LEU A 134 9.20 18.02 -15.13
N LYS A 135 10.14 18.92 -15.41
CA LYS A 135 11.24 18.64 -16.33
C LYS A 135 12.24 17.68 -15.66
N LYS A 136 12.89 16.82 -16.47
CA LYS A 136 13.82 15.78 -15.98
C LYS A 136 14.94 16.31 -15.06
N TYR A 137 15.48 17.49 -15.34
CA TYR A 137 16.56 18.07 -14.52
C TYR A 137 16.06 18.58 -13.16
N ALA A 138 14.89 19.23 -13.12
CA ALA A 138 14.28 19.72 -11.89
C ALA A 138 13.85 18.55 -10.99
N TYR A 139 13.39 17.45 -11.59
CA TYR A 139 13.04 16.23 -10.88
C TYR A 139 14.21 15.64 -10.08
N LYS A 140 15.44 15.63 -10.61
CA LYS A 140 16.59 15.04 -9.90
C LYS A 140 16.82 15.67 -8.52
N ASN A 141 16.75 17.00 -8.44
CA ASN A 141 16.94 17.72 -7.19
C ASN A 141 15.79 17.46 -6.22
N MET A 142 14.55 17.50 -6.73
CA MET A 142 13.35 17.20 -5.94
C MET A 142 13.37 15.77 -5.40
N GLU A 143 13.81 14.80 -6.22
CA GLU A 143 13.88 13.39 -5.87
C GLU A 143 14.86 13.14 -4.71
N ILE A 144 16.04 13.76 -4.73
CA ILE A 144 17.03 13.67 -3.65
C ILE A 144 16.43 14.18 -2.33
N ASN A 145 15.77 15.33 -2.37
CA ASN A 145 15.12 15.90 -1.20
C ASN A 145 14.00 15.00 -0.67
N ALA A 146 13.17 14.47 -1.56
CA ALA A 146 12.08 13.58 -1.19
C ALA A 146 12.59 12.26 -0.58
N MET A 147 13.66 11.68 -1.13
CA MET A 147 14.29 10.47 -0.56
C MET A 147 14.84 10.74 0.84
N ASN A 148 15.47 11.90 1.08
CA ASN A 148 15.97 12.28 2.40
C ASN A 148 14.84 12.45 3.42
N VAL A 149 13.72 13.04 3.02
CA VAL A 149 12.53 13.15 3.88
C VAL A 149 11.92 11.77 4.12
N ALA A 150 11.77 10.94 3.10
CA ALA A 150 11.23 9.59 3.21
C ALA A 150 12.04 8.73 4.20
N LYS A 151 13.37 8.78 4.13
CA LYS A 151 14.26 8.11 5.09
C LYS A 151 14.01 8.57 6.53
N LYS A 152 13.87 9.89 6.75
CA LYS A 152 13.56 10.46 8.08
C LYS A 152 12.18 10.03 8.60
N LEU A 153 11.23 9.85 7.69
CA LEU A 153 9.87 9.41 8.02
C LEU A 153 9.72 7.89 8.09
N ASN A 154 10.80 7.13 7.85
CA ASN A 154 10.75 5.68 7.70
C ASN A 154 9.68 5.23 6.68
N ALA A 155 9.61 5.94 5.56
CA ALA A 155 8.61 5.76 4.51
C ALA A 155 9.24 5.31 3.19
N GLU A 156 8.53 4.52 2.39
CA GLU A 156 8.94 4.21 1.01
C GLU A 156 8.54 5.35 0.07
N TYR A 157 9.49 5.86 -0.73
CA TYR A 157 9.24 6.97 -1.66
C TYR A 157 8.77 6.50 -3.04
N TRP A 158 7.77 7.18 -3.60
CA TRP A 158 7.28 6.96 -4.97
C TRP A 158 7.02 8.29 -5.69
N ALA A 159 7.41 8.38 -6.97
CA ALA A 159 7.02 9.47 -7.85
C ALA A 159 5.95 9.00 -8.84
N ILE A 160 4.81 9.68 -8.92
CA ILE A 160 3.67 9.30 -9.75
C ILE A 160 3.14 10.47 -10.58
N SER A 161 2.40 10.15 -11.63
CA SER A 161 1.55 11.12 -12.32
C SER A 161 0.14 10.55 -12.45
N SER A 162 -0.81 11.15 -11.73
CA SER A 162 -2.24 10.82 -11.83
C SER A 162 -2.79 11.10 -13.23
N LYS A 163 -2.25 12.09 -13.94
CA LYS A 163 -2.67 12.47 -15.29
C LYS A 163 -2.27 11.45 -16.35
N THR A 164 -1.04 10.93 -16.27
CA THR A 164 -0.50 10.00 -17.27
C THR A 164 -0.63 8.53 -16.88
N GLY A 165 -1.02 8.24 -15.62
CA GLY A 165 -1.03 6.88 -15.07
C GLY A 165 0.35 6.37 -14.64
N LYS A 166 1.41 7.16 -14.82
CA LYS A 166 2.79 6.72 -14.57
C LYS A 166 3.00 6.35 -13.10
N ASN A 167 3.53 5.14 -12.89
CA ASN A 167 3.87 4.52 -11.60
C ASN A 167 2.70 4.27 -10.63
N ILE A 168 1.45 4.58 -11.02
CA ILE A 168 0.28 4.38 -10.15
C ILE A 168 0.06 2.89 -9.85
N ASN A 169 -0.01 2.06 -10.90
CA ASN A 169 -0.26 0.62 -10.74
C ASN A 169 0.85 -0.06 -9.93
N ASN A 170 2.11 0.30 -10.19
CA ASN A 170 3.25 -0.26 -9.48
C ASN A 170 3.22 0.08 -7.98
N LEU A 171 2.85 1.32 -7.61
CA LEU A 171 2.64 1.72 -6.22
C LEU A 171 1.56 0.86 -5.56
N PHE A 172 0.41 0.68 -6.22
CA PHE A 172 -0.69 -0.11 -5.65
C PHE A 172 -0.36 -1.60 -5.56
N TYR A 173 0.34 -2.18 -6.54
CA TYR A 173 0.83 -3.56 -6.44
C TYR A 173 1.81 -3.72 -5.29
N ARG A 174 2.72 -2.77 -5.09
CA ARG A 174 3.66 -2.77 -3.96
C ARG A 174 2.95 -2.76 -2.62
N ILE A 175 1.97 -1.86 -2.46
CA ILE A 175 1.14 -1.79 -1.26
C ILE A 175 0.42 -3.13 -1.05
N ALA A 176 -0.26 -3.64 -2.07
CA ALA A 176 -1.04 -4.87 -1.98
C ALA A 176 -0.18 -6.10 -1.62
N ALA A 177 1.03 -6.23 -2.19
CA ALA A 177 1.92 -7.33 -1.88
C ALA A 177 2.45 -7.28 -0.44
N LEU A 178 2.82 -6.09 0.05
CA LEU A 178 3.30 -5.89 1.42
C LEU A 178 2.20 -6.18 2.44
N THR A 179 1.00 -5.65 2.23
CA THR A 179 -0.12 -5.89 3.15
C THR A 179 -0.59 -7.34 3.08
N PHE A 180 -0.62 -7.97 1.91
CA PHE A 180 -0.99 -9.38 1.79
C PHE A 180 -0.02 -10.29 2.56
N ASP A 181 1.30 -10.12 2.36
CA ASP A 181 2.29 -10.95 3.05
C ASP A 181 2.25 -10.75 4.58
N ASP A 182 2.01 -9.53 5.05
CA ASP A 182 1.86 -9.25 6.48
C ASP A 182 0.57 -9.85 7.07
N SER A 183 -0.54 -9.78 6.31
CA SER A 183 -1.83 -10.36 6.70
C SER A 183 -1.73 -11.87 6.93
N ILE A 184 -1.10 -12.59 5.99
CA ILE A 184 -0.93 -14.04 6.08
C ILE A 184 -0.04 -14.43 7.28
N LYS A 185 1.03 -13.68 7.53
CA LYS A 185 1.91 -13.91 8.69
C LYS A 185 1.17 -13.73 10.01
N ASN A 186 0.41 -12.65 10.15
CA ASN A 186 -0.37 -12.39 11.36
C ASN A 186 -1.41 -13.49 11.61
N GLU A 187 -2.07 -13.99 10.56
CA GLU A 187 -3.03 -15.10 10.69
C GLU A 187 -2.37 -16.42 11.11
N LEU A 188 -1.18 -16.72 10.60
CA LEU A 188 -0.43 -17.93 10.97
C LEU A 188 0.05 -17.90 12.43
N GLN A 189 0.50 -16.74 12.90
CA GLN A 189 0.87 -16.56 14.31
C GLN A 189 -0.33 -16.71 15.25
N LEU A 190 -1.51 -16.26 14.81
CA LEU A 190 -2.75 -16.44 15.58
C LEU A 190 -3.17 -17.91 15.64
N LYS A 191 -3.05 -18.66 14.53
CA LYS A 191 -3.36 -20.11 14.50
C LYS A 191 -2.42 -20.93 15.39
N GLN A 192 -1.12 -20.65 15.37
CA GLN A 192 -0.15 -21.33 16.26
C GLN A 192 -0.41 -21.05 17.76
N LYS A 193 -0.86 -19.84 18.11
CA LYS A 193 -1.22 -19.52 19.50
C LYS A 193 -2.49 -20.23 19.99
N VAL A 194 -3.40 -20.58 19.08
CA VAL A 194 -4.66 -21.25 19.41
C VAL A 194 -4.49 -22.76 19.63
N GLU A 195 -3.43 -23.38 19.09
CA GLU A 195 -3.15 -24.81 19.26
C GLU A 195 -2.56 -25.20 20.64
N ILE A 196 -2.22 -24.26 21.52
CA ILE A 196 -1.64 -24.54 22.86
C ILE A 196 -2.73 -24.80 23.93
N GLY A 197 -3.79 -25.52 23.58
CA GLY A 197 -4.95 -25.71 24.46
C GLY A 197 -5.62 -27.08 24.39
N THR A 198 -4.91 -28.14 23.98
CA THR A 198 -5.44 -29.52 24.01
C THR A 198 -4.56 -30.49 24.80
N GLU A 199 -4.14 -30.08 26.00
CA GLU A 199 -3.76 -31.02 27.06
C GLU A 199 -4.46 -30.66 28.37
N LEU A 200 -5.75 -30.99 28.45
CA LEU A 200 -6.45 -31.29 29.70
C LEU A 200 -7.35 -32.50 29.42
N ILE A 201 -6.71 -33.67 29.32
CA ILE A 201 -7.31 -34.96 29.65
C ILE A 201 -6.58 -35.47 30.89
#